data_AF-A0A118HP86-F1
#
_entry.id   AF-A0A118HP86-F1
#
_cell.length_a   1.000
_cell.length_b   1.000
_cell.length_c   1.000
_cell.angle_alpha   90.00
_cell.angle_beta   90.00
_cell.angle_gamma   90.00
#
_symmetry.space_group_name_H-M   'P 1'
#
loop_
_entity.id
_entity.type
_entity.pdbx_description
1 polymer ?
#
loop_
_entity_poly.entity_id
_entity_poly.type
_entity_poly.pdbx_seq_one_letter_code
_entity_poly.pdbx_strand_id
1 'polypeptide(L)'
;MTLDFRAYAQSLDLARYPRTPHLEGSRLQDGDEGDAHIPYRALAGTHIVVEEKLDGANTGISFSAAGELLLQSRGHYLAGGGRERQFSFVKAWASAHADWLLERLGDRYVMYGETMSKKHAVFYDALPHHFFEFDVLDRVTGRFLSTPARRALLAGGPVLSVPVLYEGIAPARLADLKALLKPSLAKTPDWRRSFERTVHRQGLDLARAWWQCDKSNLSEGLYVKIEADDATTGRLKWVRRDFVQAIIESDRHHSEQPFIPNLLAPGVDMYAPQPAVTWATLGTPEIAAGR
;
A
#
# COMPACT_ATOMS: atom_id res chain seq x y z
N MET A 1 20.09 29.49 12.89
CA MET A 1 19.06 28.84 13.73
C MET A 1 18.56 27.65 12.95
N THR A 2 18.95 26.44 13.34
CA THR A 2 18.39 25.21 12.77
C THR A 2 16.98 25.10 13.29
N LEU A 3 15.98 25.37 12.44
CA LEU A 3 14.60 25.02 12.75
C LEU A 3 14.57 23.53 13.07
N ASP A 4 13.96 23.15 14.20
CA ASP A 4 13.71 21.74 14.50
C ASP A 4 12.80 21.19 13.39
N PHE A 5 13.37 20.35 12.52
CA PHE A 5 12.65 19.75 11.40
C PHE A 5 11.37 19.05 11.85
N ARG A 6 11.35 18.48 13.07
CA ARG A 6 10.16 17.87 13.65
C ARG A 6 9.07 18.90 13.92
N ALA A 7 9.41 20.03 14.54
CA ALA A 7 8.46 21.11 14.79
C ALA A 7 7.96 21.71 13.47
N TYR A 8 8.84 21.86 12.48
CA TYR A 8 8.47 22.34 11.15
C TYR A 8 7.50 21.38 10.42
N ALA A 9 7.84 20.09 10.32
CA ALA A 9 6.97 19.10 9.67
C ALA A 9 5.60 19.02 10.35
N GLN A 10 5.54 19.13 11.67
CA GLN A 10 4.28 19.14 12.43
C GLN A 10 3.45 20.42 12.24
N SER A 11 4.05 21.51 11.74
CA SER A 11 3.35 22.77 11.43
C SER A 11 2.71 22.80 10.05
N LEU A 12 3.08 21.87 9.17
CA LEU A 12 2.55 21.79 7.80
C LEU A 12 1.16 21.14 7.78
N ASP A 13 0.30 21.61 6.87
CA ASP A 13 -0.98 20.99 6.60
C ASP A 13 -0.77 19.61 5.95
N LEU A 14 -1.31 18.59 6.60
CA LEU A 14 -1.21 17.21 6.12
C LEU A 14 -2.14 17.01 4.92
N ALA A 15 -1.58 16.70 3.75
CA ALA A 15 -2.34 16.21 2.61
C ALA A 15 -2.85 14.79 2.91
N ARG A 16 -4.01 14.68 3.57
CA ARG A 16 -4.58 13.39 3.95
C ARG A 16 -5.07 12.64 2.73
N TYR A 17 -4.72 11.36 2.64
CA TYR A 17 -5.31 10.49 1.62
C TYR A 17 -6.82 10.37 1.86
N PRO A 18 -7.68 10.64 0.85
CA PRO A 18 -9.12 10.64 1.01
C PRO A 18 -9.62 9.28 1.51
N ARG A 19 -10.77 9.28 2.21
CA ARG A 19 -11.46 8.03 2.51
C ARG A 19 -11.97 7.40 1.21
N THR A 20 -11.89 6.09 1.12
CA THR A 20 -12.34 5.33 -0.05
C THR A 20 -13.69 4.71 0.27
N PRO A 21 -14.78 5.10 -0.40
CA PRO A 21 -16.10 4.51 -0.19
C PRO A 21 -16.15 3.02 -0.52
N HIS A 22 -17.06 2.31 0.12
CA HIS A 22 -17.29 0.90 -0.13
C HIS A 22 -18.13 0.67 -1.38
N LEU A 23 -17.75 -0.31 -2.19
CA LEU A 23 -18.58 -0.82 -3.27
C LEU A 23 -19.65 -1.79 -2.73
N GLU A 24 -20.78 -1.88 -3.43
CA GLU A 24 -21.84 -2.86 -3.19
C GLU A 24 -21.34 -4.26 -2.80
N GLY A 25 -21.79 -4.72 -1.63
CA GLY A 25 -21.44 -6.04 -1.09
C GLY A 25 -20.00 -6.14 -0.58
N SER A 26 -19.30 -5.02 -0.40
CA SER A 26 -18.09 -4.98 0.42
C SER A 26 -18.43 -5.26 1.87
N ARG A 27 -17.51 -5.89 2.59
CA ARG A 27 -17.54 -5.88 4.06
C ARG A 27 -17.12 -4.49 4.56
N LEU A 28 -17.85 -3.96 5.55
CA LEU A 28 -17.45 -2.78 6.31
C LEU A 28 -16.39 -3.18 7.35
N GLN A 29 -15.43 -2.29 7.58
CA GLN A 29 -14.38 -2.47 8.59
C GLN A 29 -14.67 -1.61 9.82
N ASP A 30 -14.06 -1.95 10.95
CA ASP A 30 -14.20 -1.15 12.16
C ASP A 30 -13.70 0.28 11.87
N GLY A 31 -14.54 1.29 12.15
CA GLY A 31 -14.27 2.69 11.77
C GLY A 31 -14.87 3.14 10.43
N ASP A 32 -15.53 2.26 9.67
CA ASP A 32 -16.33 2.61 8.49
C ASP A 32 -17.82 2.89 8.86
N GLU A 33 -18.10 3.22 10.12
CA GLU A 33 -19.44 3.52 10.62
C GLU A 33 -20.07 4.69 9.84
N GLY A 34 -21.18 4.42 9.14
CA GLY A 34 -21.90 5.41 8.33
C GLY A 34 -21.49 5.47 6.86
N ASP A 35 -20.57 4.62 6.39
CA ASP A 35 -20.22 4.55 4.97
C ASP A 35 -21.32 3.89 4.14
N ALA A 36 -21.91 4.66 3.22
CA ALA A 36 -22.85 4.13 2.26
C ALA A 36 -22.12 3.28 1.21
N HIS A 37 -22.68 2.11 0.90
CA HIS A 37 -22.25 1.33 -0.24
C HIS A 37 -22.64 2.04 -1.55
N ILE A 38 -21.65 2.24 -2.43
CA ILE A 38 -21.87 2.73 -3.78
C ILE A 38 -22.36 1.56 -4.65
N PRO A 39 -23.53 1.67 -5.30
CA PRO A 39 -24.08 0.58 -6.10
C PRO A 39 -23.23 0.36 -7.35
N TYR A 40 -22.96 -0.90 -7.72
CA TYR A 40 -22.02 -1.22 -8.80
C TYR A 40 -22.44 -0.67 -10.16
N ARG A 41 -23.76 -0.54 -10.39
CA ARG A 41 -24.32 0.09 -11.59
C ARG A 41 -23.78 1.50 -11.87
N ALA A 42 -23.27 2.20 -10.86
CA ALA A 42 -22.66 3.53 -11.04
C ALA A 42 -21.37 3.49 -11.88
N LEU A 43 -20.74 2.31 -12.01
CA LEU A 43 -19.53 2.12 -12.82
C LEU A 43 -19.82 1.76 -14.29
N ALA A 44 -21.09 1.54 -14.66
CA ALA A 44 -21.43 1.08 -16.00
C ALA A 44 -20.89 2.02 -17.09
N GLY A 45 -20.13 1.47 -18.05
CA GLY A 45 -19.54 2.23 -19.16
C GLY A 45 -18.33 3.09 -18.78
N THR A 46 -17.90 3.10 -17.52
CA THR A 46 -16.71 3.85 -17.08
C THR A 46 -15.43 3.03 -17.30
N HIS A 47 -14.33 3.71 -17.60
CA HIS A 47 -12.99 3.10 -17.56
C HIS A 47 -12.53 2.99 -16.10
N ILE A 48 -12.14 1.78 -15.70
CA ILE A 48 -11.66 1.49 -14.35
C ILE A 48 -10.30 0.81 -14.37
N VAL A 49 -9.55 1.03 -13.29
CA VAL A 49 -8.36 0.26 -12.94
C VAL A 49 -8.65 -0.46 -11.63
N VAL A 50 -8.46 -1.77 -11.62
CA VAL A 50 -8.62 -2.61 -10.43
C VAL A 50 -7.25 -3.06 -9.98
N GLU A 51 -6.89 -2.70 -8.77
CA GLU A 51 -5.64 -3.06 -8.10
C GLU A 51 -5.90 -4.06 -6.97
N GLU A 52 -4.93 -4.91 -6.66
CA GLU A 52 -4.99 -5.70 -5.43
C GLU A 52 -4.99 -4.75 -4.23
N LYS A 53 -5.95 -4.92 -3.31
CA LYS A 53 -5.87 -4.23 -2.03
C LYS A 53 -4.85 -4.94 -1.15
N LEU A 54 -3.66 -4.35 -1.03
CA LEU A 54 -2.64 -4.77 -0.07
C LEU A 54 -3.01 -4.29 1.35
N ASP A 55 -2.63 -5.08 2.35
CA ASP A 55 -2.91 -4.84 3.76
C ASP A 55 -1.63 -4.42 4.50
N GLY A 56 -1.44 -3.11 4.64
CA GLY A 56 -0.29 -2.52 5.30
C GLY A 56 -0.62 -1.18 5.94
N ALA A 57 0.36 -0.26 5.92
CA ALA A 57 0.17 1.08 6.46
C ALA A 57 0.28 2.16 5.38
N ASN A 58 -0.80 2.91 5.20
CA ASN A 58 -0.82 4.11 4.37
C ASN A 58 0.34 5.05 4.69
N THR A 59 1.09 5.42 3.66
CA THR A 59 2.27 6.26 3.74
C THR A 59 2.25 7.28 2.60
N GLY A 60 2.55 8.54 2.90
CA GLY A 60 2.76 9.58 1.90
C GLY A 60 4.22 10.02 1.86
N ILE A 61 4.71 10.33 0.66
CA ILE A 61 6.04 10.85 0.38
C ILE A 61 5.86 12.12 -0.47
N SER A 62 6.43 13.23 -0.02
CA SER A 62 6.41 14.51 -0.73
C SER A 62 7.61 15.34 -0.35
N PHE A 63 7.79 16.51 -0.98
CA PHE A 63 8.78 17.48 -0.55
C PHE A 63 8.15 18.81 -0.16
N SER A 64 8.83 19.56 0.72
CA SER A 64 8.55 20.98 0.95
C SER A 64 9.05 21.83 -0.23
N ALA A 65 8.62 23.08 -0.32
CA ALA A 65 9.14 24.05 -1.30
C ALA A 65 10.66 24.29 -1.17
N ALA A 66 11.25 23.96 0.00
CA ALA A 66 12.69 24.02 0.23
C ALA A 66 13.42 22.72 -0.17
N GLY A 67 12.71 21.71 -0.71
CA GLY A 67 13.27 20.42 -1.09
C GLY A 67 13.48 19.45 0.06
N GLU A 68 12.85 19.68 1.23
CA GLU A 68 12.98 18.75 2.36
C GLU A 68 12.04 17.56 2.19
N LEU A 69 12.54 16.35 2.41
CA LEU A 69 11.77 15.12 2.33
C LEU A 69 10.74 15.06 3.47
N LEU A 70 9.47 14.98 3.12
CA LEU A 70 8.35 14.85 4.05
C LEU A 70 7.72 13.47 3.91
N LEU A 71 7.73 12.71 5.01
CA LEU A 71 7.10 11.40 5.11
C LEU A 71 5.92 11.47 6.06
N GLN A 72 4.79 10.89 5.69
CA GLN A 72 3.57 10.91 6.49
C GLN A 72 2.94 9.54 6.61
N SER A 73 2.31 9.29 7.76
CA SER A 73 1.26 8.28 7.89
C SER A 73 -0.08 8.85 7.43
N ARG A 74 -1.17 8.09 7.62
CA ARG A 74 -2.54 8.58 7.38
C ARG A 74 -2.90 9.81 8.22
N GLY A 75 -2.39 9.92 9.45
CA GLY A 75 -2.85 10.88 10.45
C GLY A 75 -1.88 12.02 10.77
N HIS A 76 -0.59 11.86 10.49
CA HIS A 76 0.47 12.81 10.87
C HIS A 76 1.78 12.57 10.08
N TYR A 77 2.63 13.60 10.03
CA TYR A 77 4.01 13.47 9.55
C TYR A 77 4.86 12.59 10.47
N LEU A 78 5.70 11.76 9.87
CA LEU A 78 6.63 10.84 10.53
C LEU A 78 7.89 11.60 10.93
N ALA A 79 7.94 12.02 12.18
CA ALA A 79 9.02 12.87 12.70
C ALA A 79 9.90 12.17 13.75
N GLY A 80 9.84 10.84 13.82
CA GLY A 80 10.65 10.02 14.70
C GLY A 80 9.95 9.62 16.00
N GLY A 81 10.37 8.49 16.57
CA GLY A 81 9.85 7.94 17.82
C GLY A 81 9.58 6.44 17.75
N GLY A 82 9.53 5.78 18.91
CA GLY A 82 9.38 4.32 19.01
C GLY A 82 8.10 3.75 18.40
N ARG A 83 7.04 4.58 18.27
CA ARG A 83 5.76 4.18 17.67
C ARG A 83 5.78 4.13 16.13
N GLU A 84 6.85 4.61 15.51
CA GLU A 84 6.98 4.69 14.05
C GLU A 84 7.83 3.53 13.47
N ARG A 85 8.08 2.46 14.25
CA ARG A 85 8.94 1.33 13.85
C ARG A 85 8.52 0.67 12.53
N GLN A 86 7.22 0.60 12.24
CA GLN A 86 6.71 0.07 10.96
C GLN A 86 7.12 0.93 9.74
N PHE A 87 7.45 2.19 9.96
CA PHE A 87 7.89 3.11 8.92
C PHE A 87 9.42 3.25 8.85
N SER A 88 10.18 2.52 9.67
CA SER A 88 11.66 2.61 9.66
C SER A 88 12.25 2.30 8.29
N PHE A 89 11.70 1.30 7.59
CA PHE A 89 12.12 0.97 6.22
C PHE A 89 11.90 2.15 5.27
N VAL A 90 10.67 2.68 5.17
CA VAL A 90 10.36 3.72 4.18
C VAL A 90 11.12 5.02 4.45
N LYS A 91 11.44 5.31 5.72
CA LYS A 91 12.33 6.42 6.07
C LYS A 91 13.73 6.27 5.50
N ALA A 92 14.34 5.09 5.69
CA ALA A 92 15.68 4.81 5.18
C ALA A 92 15.69 4.78 3.64
N TRP A 93 14.72 4.07 3.04
CA TRP A 93 14.58 3.95 1.59
C TRP A 93 14.32 5.29 0.90
N ALA A 94 13.38 6.09 1.39
CA ALA A 94 13.08 7.39 0.81
C ALA A 94 14.26 8.37 0.96
N SER A 95 15.02 8.28 2.05
CA SER A 95 16.25 9.08 2.22
C SER A 95 17.34 8.64 1.24
N ALA A 96 17.52 7.33 1.02
CA ALA A 96 18.50 6.80 0.08
C ALA A 96 18.20 7.16 -1.38
N HIS A 97 16.92 7.34 -1.73
CA HIS A 97 16.47 7.73 -3.06
C HIS A 97 15.97 9.19 -3.12
N ALA A 98 16.34 10.03 -2.15
CA ALA A 98 15.80 11.38 -2.00
C ALA A 98 16.01 12.24 -3.26
N ASP A 99 17.19 12.18 -3.88
CA ASP A 99 17.50 12.97 -5.08
C ASP A 99 16.60 12.59 -6.26
N TRP A 100 16.44 11.28 -6.51
CA TRP A 100 15.57 10.78 -7.57
C TRP A 100 14.10 11.13 -7.30
N LEU A 101 13.65 10.96 -6.05
CA LEU A 101 12.30 11.28 -5.64
C LEU A 101 12.03 12.79 -5.76
N LEU A 102 13.00 13.65 -5.41
CA LEU A 102 12.88 15.10 -5.51
C LEU A 102 12.80 15.54 -6.98
N GLU A 103 13.63 14.97 -7.85
CA GLU A 103 13.63 15.25 -9.30
C GLU A 103 12.26 14.95 -9.93
N ARG A 104 11.56 13.90 -9.46
CA ARG A 104 10.27 13.48 -10.01
C ARG A 104 9.09 14.17 -9.34
N LEU A 105 9.06 14.22 -8.01
CA LEU A 105 7.91 14.71 -7.27
C LEU A 105 7.91 16.23 -7.14
N GLY A 106 9.10 16.84 -6.99
CA GLY A 106 9.24 18.23 -6.54
C GLY A 106 8.42 18.51 -5.28
N ASP A 107 8.03 19.76 -5.09
CA ASP A 107 7.05 20.18 -4.09
C ASP A 107 5.59 20.03 -4.57
N ARG A 108 5.40 19.68 -5.85
CA ARG A 108 4.11 19.55 -6.53
C ARG A 108 3.35 18.29 -6.16
N TYR A 109 4.02 17.15 -6.09
CA TYR A 109 3.35 15.86 -5.98
C TYR A 109 3.40 15.29 -4.55
N VAL A 110 2.30 14.64 -4.14
CA VAL A 110 2.29 13.73 -2.99
C VAL A 110 2.07 12.32 -3.50
N MET A 111 3.09 11.48 -3.38
CA MET A 111 3.00 10.07 -3.70
C MET A 111 2.50 9.30 -2.48
N TYR A 112 1.37 8.61 -2.63
CA TYR A 112 0.82 7.73 -1.63
C TYR A 112 1.15 6.27 -1.96
N GLY A 113 1.49 5.52 -0.94
CA GLY A 113 1.76 4.10 -1.06
C GLY A 113 1.52 3.36 0.24
N GLU A 114 1.60 2.04 0.15
CA GLU A 114 1.40 1.13 1.27
C GLU A 114 2.76 0.65 1.78
N THR A 115 3.08 0.97 3.03
CA THR A 115 4.25 0.41 3.70
C THR A 115 3.90 -0.98 4.23
N MET A 116 4.62 -1.98 3.73
CA MET A 116 4.36 -3.40 3.95
C MET A 116 5.41 -4.10 4.81
N SER A 117 6.31 -3.35 5.47
CA SER A 117 7.40 -3.95 6.27
C SER A 117 6.92 -4.76 7.48
N LYS A 118 5.75 -4.40 8.03
CA LYS A 118 5.09 -5.08 9.15
C LYS A 118 3.80 -5.73 8.66
N LYS A 119 3.56 -6.97 9.08
CA LYS A 119 2.26 -7.65 8.94
C LYS A 119 1.17 -6.88 9.67
N HIS A 120 0.07 -6.59 8.98
CA HIS A 120 -1.19 -6.14 9.59
C HIS A 120 -2.07 -7.36 9.87
N ALA A 121 -3.16 -7.58 9.13
CA ALA A 121 -3.94 -8.82 9.17
C ALA A 121 -3.33 -9.91 8.29
N VAL A 122 -2.84 -9.57 7.10
CA VAL A 122 -2.26 -10.48 6.12
C VAL A 122 -0.75 -10.58 6.31
N PHE A 123 -0.25 -11.81 6.36
CA PHE A 123 1.18 -12.09 6.27
C PHE A 123 1.56 -12.39 4.82
N TYR A 124 2.58 -11.68 4.35
CA TYR A 124 3.18 -11.83 3.03
C TYR A 124 4.59 -12.39 3.19
N ASP A 125 4.91 -13.43 2.42
CA ASP A 125 6.19 -14.13 2.50
C ASP A 125 7.06 -14.01 1.24
N ALA A 126 6.58 -13.29 0.22
CA ALA A 126 7.29 -13.07 -1.03
C ALA A 126 7.01 -11.69 -1.63
N LEU A 127 7.10 -10.62 -0.82
CA LEU A 127 6.95 -9.26 -1.34
C LEU A 127 8.13 -8.88 -2.27
N PRO A 128 7.90 -8.25 -3.42
CA PRO A 128 8.99 -7.77 -4.28
C PRO A 128 9.63 -6.46 -3.76
N HIS A 129 8.97 -5.80 -2.80
CA HIS A 129 9.44 -4.57 -2.16
C HIS A 129 8.66 -4.34 -0.83
N HIS A 130 9.04 -3.36 -0.02
CA HIS A 130 8.31 -3.03 1.23
C HIS A 130 7.49 -1.75 1.17
N PHE A 131 7.49 -1.05 0.04
CA PHE A 131 6.66 0.13 -0.21
C PHE A 131 6.06 0.02 -1.62
N PHE A 132 4.75 0.20 -1.74
CA PHE A 132 4.03 0.11 -3.01
C PHE A 132 3.20 1.35 -3.26
N GLU A 133 3.54 2.09 -4.29
CA GLU A 133 2.78 3.27 -4.70
C GLU A 133 1.38 2.89 -5.19
N PHE A 134 0.36 3.63 -4.78
CA PHE A 134 -1.01 3.41 -5.24
C PHE A 134 -1.75 4.71 -5.60
N ASP A 135 -1.25 5.90 -5.33
CA ASP A 135 -1.87 7.11 -5.85
C ASP A 135 -0.88 8.28 -5.84
N VAL A 136 -1.09 9.27 -6.71
CA VAL A 136 -0.29 10.51 -6.69
C VAL A 136 -1.23 11.71 -6.80
N LEU A 137 -1.22 12.57 -5.78
CA LEU A 137 -1.93 13.85 -5.81
C LEU A 137 -1.03 14.91 -6.43
N ASP A 138 -1.54 15.58 -7.46
CA ASP A 138 -1.00 16.84 -7.97
C ASP A 138 -1.57 18.00 -7.15
N ARG A 139 -0.74 18.64 -6.32
CA ARG A 139 -1.16 19.77 -5.46
C ARG A 139 -1.55 21.01 -6.27
N VAL A 140 -1.04 21.16 -7.50
CA VAL A 140 -1.34 22.33 -8.34
C VAL A 140 -2.77 22.23 -8.91
N THR A 141 -3.15 21.04 -9.37
CA THR A 141 -4.48 20.83 -9.97
C THR A 141 -5.52 20.31 -8.98
N GLY A 142 -5.09 19.80 -7.82
CA GLY A 142 -5.94 19.12 -6.85
C GLY A 142 -6.44 17.75 -7.32
N ARG A 143 -5.90 17.23 -8.43
CA ARG A 143 -6.32 15.97 -9.04
C ARG A 143 -5.35 14.85 -8.71
N PHE A 144 -5.87 13.64 -8.63
CA PHE A 144 -5.06 12.45 -8.57
C PHE A 144 -4.72 12.00 -9.99
N LEU A 145 -3.47 11.63 -10.23
CA LEU A 145 -3.00 11.20 -11.55
C LEU A 145 -3.59 9.83 -11.92
N SER A 146 -3.95 9.65 -13.19
CA SER A 146 -4.34 8.34 -13.74
C SER A 146 -3.19 7.34 -13.61
N THR A 147 -3.51 6.05 -13.71
CA THR A 147 -2.50 4.98 -13.63
C THR A 147 -1.42 5.11 -14.71
N PRO A 148 -1.73 5.42 -15.99
CA PRO A 148 -0.69 5.74 -16.98
C PRO A 148 0.17 6.95 -16.60
N ALA A 149 -0.41 8.03 -16.10
CA ALA A 149 0.32 9.23 -15.70
C ALA A 149 1.27 8.98 -14.50
N ARG A 150 0.83 8.19 -13.51
CA ARG A 150 1.67 7.75 -12.38
C ARG A 150 2.84 6.88 -12.87
N ARG A 151 2.58 5.92 -13.75
CA ARG A 151 3.62 5.07 -14.35
C ARG A 151 4.65 5.90 -15.12
N ALA A 152 4.21 6.91 -15.87
CA ALA A 152 5.09 7.82 -16.58
C ALA A 152 5.94 8.67 -15.63
N LEU A 153 5.32 9.23 -14.57
CA LEU A 153 6.01 10.02 -13.56
C LEU A 153 7.12 9.24 -12.84
N LEU A 154 6.88 7.94 -12.58
CA LEU A 154 7.77 7.11 -11.77
C LEU A 154 8.67 6.18 -12.60
N ALA A 155 8.64 6.31 -13.93
CA ALA A 155 9.36 5.43 -14.83
C ALA A 155 10.88 5.44 -14.59
N GLY A 156 11.49 4.26 -14.68
CA GLY A 156 12.94 4.09 -14.54
C GLY A 156 13.47 4.32 -13.12
N GLY A 157 12.60 4.28 -12.11
CA GLY A 157 12.93 4.52 -10.71
C GLY A 157 12.85 3.32 -9.78
N PRO A 158 13.09 3.55 -8.49
CA PRO A 158 13.07 2.53 -7.44
C PRO A 158 11.65 2.16 -6.97
N VAL A 159 10.61 2.81 -7.51
CA VAL A 159 9.23 2.69 -7.00
C VAL A 159 8.48 1.59 -7.75
N LEU A 160 7.91 0.64 -7.02
CA LEU A 160 6.89 -0.28 -7.54
C LEU A 160 5.50 0.22 -7.15
N SER A 161 4.57 0.23 -8.10
CA SER A 161 3.16 0.40 -7.79
C SER A 161 2.53 -0.89 -7.27
N VAL A 162 1.37 -0.81 -6.62
CA VAL A 162 0.51 -1.97 -6.35
C VAL A 162 0.15 -2.72 -7.64
N PRO A 163 -0.12 -4.04 -7.59
CA PRO A 163 -0.36 -4.80 -8.80
C PRO A 163 -1.75 -4.51 -9.38
N VAL A 164 -1.78 -4.20 -10.67
CA VAL A 164 -3.02 -4.03 -11.45
C VAL A 164 -3.54 -5.40 -11.88
N LEU A 165 -4.78 -5.69 -11.50
CA LEU A 165 -5.49 -6.93 -11.81
C LEU A 165 -6.36 -6.81 -13.06
N TYR A 166 -6.82 -5.59 -13.37
CA TYR A 166 -7.65 -5.28 -14.53
C TYR A 166 -7.56 -3.79 -14.88
N GLU A 167 -7.59 -3.48 -16.18
CA GLU A 167 -7.64 -2.12 -16.73
C GLU A 167 -8.56 -2.16 -17.95
N GLY A 168 -9.59 -1.30 -17.98
CA GLY A 168 -10.56 -1.27 -19.07
C GLY A 168 -11.96 -0.83 -18.64
N ILE A 169 -12.95 -1.03 -19.51
CA ILE A 169 -14.35 -0.71 -19.19
C ILE A 169 -14.88 -1.62 -18.09
N ALA A 170 -15.54 -1.05 -17.07
CA ALA A 170 -16.07 -1.81 -15.94
C ALA A 170 -16.86 -3.05 -16.41
N PRO A 171 -16.56 -4.25 -15.85
CA PRO A 171 -17.26 -5.48 -16.23
C PRO A 171 -18.77 -5.32 -16.10
N ALA A 172 -19.53 -5.93 -17.02
CA ALA A 172 -20.98 -5.76 -17.08
C ALA A 172 -21.71 -6.17 -15.79
N ARG A 173 -21.15 -7.11 -15.02
CA ARG A 173 -21.74 -7.62 -13.78
C ARG A 173 -20.75 -7.51 -12.61
N LEU A 174 -21.28 -7.21 -11.43
CA LEU A 174 -20.52 -7.17 -10.18
C LEU A 174 -19.81 -8.52 -9.89
N ALA A 175 -20.41 -9.63 -10.29
CA ALA A 175 -19.79 -10.95 -10.15
C ALA A 175 -18.48 -11.07 -10.94
N ASP A 176 -18.42 -10.45 -12.12
CA ASP A 176 -17.23 -10.49 -12.98
C ASP A 176 -16.10 -9.63 -12.41
N LEU A 177 -16.44 -8.47 -11.80
CA LEU A 177 -15.49 -7.69 -11.00
C LEU A 177 -14.96 -8.51 -9.82
N LYS A 178 -15.86 -9.13 -9.04
CA LYS A 178 -15.48 -9.93 -7.86
C LYS A 178 -14.61 -11.13 -8.22
N ALA A 179 -14.76 -11.69 -9.41
CA ALA A 179 -13.92 -12.78 -9.92
C ALA A 179 -12.45 -12.36 -10.16
N LEU A 180 -12.15 -11.06 -10.16
CA LEU A 180 -10.77 -10.56 -10.18
C LEU A 180 -10.04 -10.79 -8.85
N LEU A 181 -10.78 -11.04 -7.75
CA LEU A 181 -10.18 -11.41 -6.47
C LEU A 181 -9.46 -12.76 -6.61
N LYS A 182 -8.16 -12.75 -6.36
CA LYS A 182 -7.28 -13.92 -6.48
C LYS A 182 -6.49 -14.13 -5.19
N PRO A 183 -5.82 -15.28 -5.03
CA PRO A 183 -4.73 -15.39 -4.08
C PRO A 183 -3.77 -14.21 -4.23
N SER A 184 -3.31 -13.63 -3.12
CA SER A 184 -2.37 -12.50 -3.18
C SER A 184 -1.08 -12.90 -3.89
N LEU A 185 -0.57 -12.03 -4.76
CA LEU A 185 0.65 -12.29 -5.53
C LEU A 185 1.91 -12.45 -4.63
N ALA A 186 1.88 -11.89 -3.42
CA ALA A 186 3.00 -11.96 -2.47
C ALA A 186 2.86 -13.08 -1.42
N LYS A 187 1.95 -14.04 -1.63
CA LYS A 187 1.80 -15.23 -0.79
C LYS A 187 2.17 -16.48 -1.57
N THR A 188 3.25 -17.14 -1.15
CA THR A 188 3.62 -18.46 -1.69
C THR A 188 2.69 -19.55 -1.14
N PRO A 189 2.64 -20.76 -1.73
CA PRO A 189 1.94 -21.88 -1.12
C PRO A 189 2.40 -22.24 0.31
N ASP A 190 3.64 -21.89 0.69
CA ASP A 190 4.23 -22.20 2.01
C ASP A 190 4.07 -21.04 3.02
N TRP A 191 3.30 -20.00 2.70
CA TRP A 191 3.22 -18.78 3.51
C TRP A 191 2.85 -19.04 4.98
N ARG A 192 2.03 -20.07 5.26
CA ARG A 192 1.64 -20.44 6.64
C ARG A 192 2.84 -20.93 7.44
N ARG A 193 3.67 -21.78 6.84
CA ARG A 193 4.90 -22.27 7.49
C ARG A 193 5.92 -21.14 7.62
N SER A 194 6.04 -20.29 6.60
CA SER A 194 6.86 -19.06 6.68
C SER A 194 6.41 -18.13 7.81
N PHE A 195 5.11 -17.98 8.01
CA PHE A 195 4.53 -17.22 9.11
C PHE A 195 4.92 -17.80 10.47
N GLU A 196 4.66 -19.08 10.72
CA GLU A 196 4.99 -19.74 12.00
C GLU A 196 6.48 -19.64 12.31
N ARG A 197 7.34 -19.92 11.32
CA ARG A 197 8.79 -19.76 11.44
C ARG A 197 9.18 -18.33 11.79
N THR A 198 8.53 -17.34 11.19
CA THR A 198 8.80 -15.93 11.46
C THR A 198 8.38 -15.56 12.87
N VAL A 199 7.19 -15.96 13.31
CA VAL A 199 6.67 -15.74 14.66
C VAL A 199 7.59 -16.35 15.71
N HIS A 200 8.03 -17.60 15.52
CA HIS A 200 8.99 -18.25 16.42
C HIS A 200 10.34 -17.53 16.46
N ARG A 201 10.87 -17.11 15.30
CA ARG A 201 12.13 -16.33 15.23
C ARG A 201 12.04 -14.99 15.96
N GLN A 202 10.86 -14.37 15.99
CA GLN A 202 10.62 -13.14 16.74
C GLN A 202 10.34 -13.39 18.24
N GLY A 203 10.30 -14.65 18.70
CA GLY A 203 9.99 -14.99 20.09
C GLY A 203 8.55 -14.63 20.50
N LEU A 204 7.61 -14.65 19.56
CA LEU A 204 6.22 -14.25 19.79
C LEU A 204 5.31 -15.45 20.05
N ASP A 205 4.21 -15.23 20.79
CA ASP A 205 3.20 -16.25 21.04
C ASP A 205 2.47 -16.63 19.75
N LEU A 206 2.55 -17.90 19.37
CA LEU A 206 2.04 -18.38 18.09
C LEU A 206 0.51 -18.37 18.02
N ALA A 207 -0.17 -18.78 19.10
CA ALA A 207 -1.63 -18.84 19.12
C ALA A 207 -2.24 -17.43 18.96
N ARG A 208 -1.70 -16.45 19.67
CA ARG A 208 -2.08 -15.04 19.56
C ARG A 208 -1.76 -14.47 18.18
N ALA A 209 -0.59 -14.78 17.62
CA ALA A 209 -0.23 -14.34 16.27
C ALA A 209 -1.21 -14.90 15.22
N TRP A 210 -1.58 -16.18 15.31
CA TRP A 210 -2.57 -16.80 14.42
C TRP A 210 -3.98 -16.24 14.59
N TRP A 211 -4.36 -15.85 15.80
CA TRP A 211 -5.64 -15.21 16.06
C TRP A 211 -5.77 -13.85 15.35
N GLN A 212 -4.66 -13.10 15.24
CA GLN A 212 -4.58 -11.81 14.53
C GLN A 212 -4.17 -11.95 13.06
N CYS A 213 -4.13 -13.16 12.52
CA CYS A 213 -3.75 -13.41 11.13
C CYS A 213 -4.96 -13.83 10.31
N ASP A 214 -5.17 -13.14 9.18
CA ASP A 214 -6.04 -13.63 8.14
C ASP A 214 -5.45 -14.93 7.56
N LYS A 215 -6.28 -15.98 7.56
CA LYS A 215 -5.88 -17.34 7.20
C LYS A 215 -6.13 -17.68 5.74
N SER A 216 -6.70 -16.78 4.95
CA SER A 216 -7.00 -17.03 3.54
C SER A 216 -5.76 -16.89 2.68
N ASN A 217 -5.78 -17.52 1.51
CA ASN A 217 -4.79 -17.24 0.46
C ASN A 217 -5.19 -15.98 -0.33
N LEU A 218 -6.47 -15.62 -0.34
CA LEU A 218 -7.01 -14.49 -1.07
C LEU A 218 -6.44 -13.17 -0.55
N SER A 219 -6.23 -12.21 -1.45
CA SER A 219 -5.95 -10.82 -1.07
C SER A 219 -7.08 -10.24 -0.21
N GLU A 220 -6.84 -9.11 0.45
CA GLU A 220 -7.86 -8.46 1.29
C GLU A 220 -9.12 -8.12 0.47
N GLY A 221 -8.91 -7.68 -0.77
CA GLY A 221 -9.98 -7.17 -1.59
C GLY A 221 -9.48 -6.53 -2.88
N LEU A 222 -10.34 -5.71 -3.44
CA LEU A 222 -10.11 -4.96 -4.67
C LEU A 222 -10.14 -3.46 -4.36
N TYR A 223 -9.16 -2.75 -4.89
CA TYR A 223 -9.18 -1.29 -4.95
C TYR A 223 -9.55 -0.90 -6.37
N VAL A 224 -10.61 -0.11 -6.53
CA VAL A 224 -11.16 0.26 -7.84
C VAL A 224 -11.01 1.76 -8.03
N LYS A 225 -10.29 2.16 -9.08
CA LYS A 225 -10.19 3.54 -9.52
C LYS A 225 -11.07 3.75 -10.74
N ILE A 226 -11.75 4.87 -10.78
CA ILE A 226 -12.44 5.39 -11.96
C ILE A 226 -11.50 6.42 -12.56
N GLU A 227 -11.08 6.20 -13.80
CA GLU A 227 -10.10 7.05 -14.47
C GLU A 227 -10.71 7.65 -15.74
N ALA A 228 -10.43 8.93 -15.96
CA ALA A 228 -10.79 9.65 -17.17
C ALA A 228 -9.65 10.61 -17.51
N ASP A 229 -9.26 10.64 -18.78
CA ASP A 229 -8.07 11.34 -19.25
C ASP A 229 -6.83 10.94 -18.41
N ASP A 230 -6.08 11.93 -17.91
CA ASP A 230 -4.92 11.74 -17.05
C ASP A 230 -5.23 11.80 -15.54
N ALA A 231 -6.49 11.58 -15.13
CA ALA A 231 -6.88 11.67 -13.72
C ALA A 231 -7.69 10.49 -13.18
N THR A 232 -7.43 10.14 -11.92
CA THR A 232 -8.35 9.34 -11.09
C THR A 232 -9.46 10.26 -10.56
N THR A 233 -10.68 10.07 -11.06
CA THR A 233 -11.86 10.88 -10.74
C THR A 233 -12.71 10.28 -9.62
N GLY A 234 -12.54 8.99 -9.36
CA GLY A 234 -13.24 8.28 -8.30
C GLY A 234 -12.46 7.07 -7.80
N ARG A 235 -12.80 6.62 -6.60
CA ARG A 235 -12.17 5.46 -5.96
C ARG A 235 -13.20 4.72 -5.13
N LEU A 236 -13.14 3.39 -5.13
CA LEU A 236 -13.97 2.51 -4.34
C LEU A 236 -13.13 1.35 -3.81
N LYS A 237 -13.53 0.78 -2.67
CA LYS A 237 -12.94 -0.45 -2.14
C LYS A 237 -13.99 -1.54 -2.05
N TRP A 238 -13.61 -2.77 -2.38
CA TRP A 238 -14.40 -3.96 -2.11
C TRP A 238 -13.57 -4.93 -1.28
N VAL A 239 -13.92 -5.08 -0.01
CA VAL A 239 -13.27 -5.98 0.95
C VAL A 239 -14.08 -7.28 1.02
N ARG A 240 -13.39 -8.42 0.94
CA ARG A 240 -14.08 -9.72 0.96
C ARG A 240 -14.75 -10.00 2.31
N ARG A 241 -15.85 -10.77 2.27
CA ARG A 241 -16.72 -11.00 3.44
C ARG A 241 -16.00 -11.70 4.60
N ASP A 242 -15.12 -12.64 4.30
CA ASP A 242 -14.41 -13.45 5.30
C ASP A 242 -13.08 -12.83 5.76
N PHE A 243 -12.74 -11.61 5.31
CA PHE A 243 -11.50 -10.94 5.70
C PHE A 243 -11.45 -10.72 7.22
N VAL A 244 -10.44 -11.26 7.86
CA VAL A 244 -10.20 -11.00 9.29
C VAL A 244 -9.45 -9.68 9.38
N GLN A 245 -10.06 -8.66 9.96
CA GLN A 245 -9.30 -7.50 10.39
C GLN A 245 -8.49 -7.87 11.61
N ALA A 246 -7.23 -7.43 11.65
CA ALA A 246 -6.55 -7.34 12.93
C ALA A 246 -7.39 -6.39 13.81
N ILE A 247 -7.58 -6.74 15.08
CA ILE A 247 -8.26 -5.83 16.01
C ILE A 247 -7.42 -4.56 16.11
N ILE A 248 -7.92 -3.49 15.51
CA ILE A 248 -7.27 -2.18 15.42
C ILE A 248 -8.21 -1.18 16.07
N GLU A 249 -8.07 -1.04 17.38
CA GLU A 249 -8.58 0.15 18.06
C GLU A 249 -7.57 1.27 17.80
N SER A 250 -7.72 2.12 16.78
CA SER A 250 -6.87 3.32 16.52
C SER A 250 -5.35 3.14 16.24
N ASP A 251 -4.74 4.17 15.62
CA ASP A 251 -3.29 4.29 15.36
C ASP A 251 -2.39 4.09 16.60
N ARG A 252 -2.92 4.32 17.80
CA ARG A 252 -2.16 4.09 19.05
C ARG A 252 -1.86 2.61 19.27
N HIS A 253 -2.76 1.70 18.90
CA HIS A 253 -2.62 0.27 19.18
C HIS A 253 -1.81 -0.50 18.11
N HIS A 254 -1.67 0.01 16.88
CA HIS A 254 -0.71 -0.57 15.93
C HIS A 254 0.73 -0.55 16.46
N SER A 255 1.07 0.46 17.27
CA SER A 255 2.38 0.55 17.92
C SER A 255 2.56 -0.46 19.06
N GLU A 256 1.45 -0.98 19.61
CA GLU A 256 1.41 -1.96 20.71
C GLU A 256 1.31 -3.41 20.20
N GLN A 257 0.81 -3.60 18.98
CA GLN A 257 0.81 -4.92 18.36
C GLN A 257 2.24 -5.41 18.08
N PRO A 258 2.55 -6.69 18.35
CA PRO A 258 3.84 -7.29 18.05
C PRO A 258 4.30 -7.01 16.61
N PHE A 259 5.59 -6.76 16.44
CA PHE A 259 6.17 -6.56 15.13
C PHE A 259 6.48 -7.91 14.49
N ILE A 260 5.60 -8.38 13.60
CA ILE A 260 5.86 -9.52 12.73
C ILE A 260 6.28 -8.97 11.37
N PRO A 261 7.54 -9.12 10.93
CA PRO A 261 7.97 -8.62 9.63
C PRO A 261 7.32 -9.44 8.51
N ASN A 262 6.80 -8.78 7.48
CA ASN A 262 6.59 -9.48 6.21
C ASN A 262 7.95 -9.83 5.59
N LEU A 263 7.98 -10.80 4.69
CA LEU A 263 9.20 -11.26 4.04
C LEU A 263 9.25 -10.83 2.58
N LEU A 264 10.46 -10.57 2.11
CA LEU A 264 10.75 -10.30 0.72
C LEU A 264 10.90 -11.61 -0.05
N ALA A 265 10.59 -11.57 -1.33
CA ALA A 265 10.96 -12.62 -2.27
C ALA A 265 12.50 -12.73 -2.38
N PRO A 266 13.03 -13.91 -2.74
CA PRO A 266 14.45 -14.07 -3.06
C PRO A 266 14.90 -13.09 -4.14
N GLY A 267 16.15 -12.59 -4.04
CA GLY A 267 16.74 -11.70 -5.05
C GLY A 267 16.29 -10.24 -4.98
N VAL A 268 15.41 -9.86 -4.04
CA VAL A 268 15.04 -8.45 -3.83
C VAL A 268 16.22 -7.67 -3.27
N ASP A 269 16.68 -6.67 -4.02
CA ASP A 269 17.46 -5.55 -3.51
C ASP A 269 16.53 -4.34 -3.36
N MET A 270 16.24 -3.96 -2.11
CA MET A 270 15.32 -2.85 -1.80
C MET A 270 15.90 -1.48 -2.15
N TYR A 271 17.22 -1.35 -2.35
CA TYR A 271 17.88 -0.08 -2.61
C TYR A 271 18.43 0.02 -4.03
N ALA A 272 18.10 -0.96 -4.89
CA ALA A 272 18.45 -0.91 -6.30
C ALA A 272 17.81 0.33 -6.96
N PRO A 273 18.52 1.02 -7.88
CA PRO A 273 17.94 2.14 -8.62
C PRO A 273 16.65 1.79 -9.38
N GLN A 274 16.53 0.52 -9.80
CA GLN A 274 15.31 -0.08 -10.33
C GLN A 274 15.14 -1.50 -9.76
N PRO A 275 13.94 -1.89 -9.31
CA PRO A 275 13.70 -3.21 -8.73
C PRO A 275 13.87 -4.32 -9.77
N ALA A 276 14.81 -5.26 -9.53
CA ALA A 276 14.98 -6.45 -10.37
C ALA A 276 13.85 -7.47 -10.18
N VAL A 277 13.27 -7.51 -8.98
CA VAL A 277 12.10 -8.33 -8.66
C VAL A 277 10.86 -7.43 -8.70
N THR A 278 9.88 -7.81 -9.51
CA THR A 278 8.63 -7.06 -9.71
C THR A 278 7.45 -8.02 -9.64
N TRP A 279 6.22 -7.50 -9.59
CA TRP A 279 5.02 -8.33 -9.65
C TRP A 279 4.97 -9.28 -10.86
N ALA A 280 5.61 -8.90 -11.98
CA ALA A 280 5.68 -9.72 -13.19
C ALA A 280 6.74 -10.83 -13.11
N THR A 281 7.81 -10.63 -12.34
CA THR A 281 8.91 -11.62 -12.19
C THR A 281 8.73 -12.51 -10.95
N LEU A 282 7.83 -12.14 -10.03
CA LEU A 282 7.46 -13.00 -8.91
C LEU A 282 6.95 -14.35 -9.40
N GLY A 283 7.61 -15.42 -8.96
CA GLY A 283 7.26 -16.80 -9.33
C GLY A 283 7.84 -17.28 -10.66
N THR A 284 8.64 -16.48 -11.37
CA THR A 284 9.39 -16.97 -12.54
C THR A 284 10.57 -17.85 -12.08
N PRO A 285 10.79 -19.06 -12.67
CA PRO A 285 11.82 -19.99 -12.22
C PRO A 285 13.26 -19.45 -12.21
N GLU A 286 13.57 -18.42 -13.00
CA GLU A 286 14.93 -17.84 -13.09
C GLU A 286 15.41 -17.22 -11.77
N ILE A 287 14.51 -16.74 -10.92
CA ILE A 287 14.87 -16.18 -9.60
C ILE A 287 15.03 -17.29 -8.55
N ALA A 288 14.40 -18.45 -8.73
CA ALA A 288 14.52 -19.60 -7.83
C ALA A 288 15.88 -20.33 -7.94
N ALA A 289 16.72 -19.97 -8.92
CA ALA A 289 18.01 -20.59 -9.17
C ALA A 289 19.21 -19.94 -8.44
N GLY A 290 19.00 -18.81 -7.75
CA GLY A 290 20.01 -18.23 -6.86
C GLY A 290 20.07 -18.96 -5.52
N ARG A 291 20.65 -20.16 -5.52
CA ARG A 291 21.02 -20.91 -4.30
C ARG A 291 22.34 -20.40 -3.73
#